data_AF-A0A9D1EUU4-F1
#
_entry.id   AF-A0A9D1EUU4-F1
#
_cell.length_a   1.000
_cell.length_b   1.000
_cell.length_c   1.000
_cell.angle_alpha   90.00
_cell.angle_beta   90.00
_cell.angle_gamma   90.00
#
_symmetry.space_group_name_H-M   'P 1'
#
loop_
_entity.id
_entity.type
_entity.pdbx_description
1 polymer ?
#
loop_
_entity_poly.entity_id
_entity_poly.type
_entity_poly.pdbx_seq_one_letter_code
_entity_poly.pdbx_strand_id
1 'polypeptide(L)'
;MKIILVGLATTIVRMIGQLSIPAGEQTVLLPSVFAQNGTMPLFFTVYGIFAYSLTSSLFLLIRGNLSGNRILQGLKYGISCCIVWIVYLFEPLPHVAGIDRITYPAADSLT
;
A
#
# COMPACT_ATOMS: atom_id res chain seq x y z
N MET A 1 9.11 -4.55 -18.21
CA MET A 1 7.68 -4.71 -18.60
C MET A 1 6.90 -5.60 -17.63
N LYS A 2 7.30 -6.85 -17.35
CA LYS A 2 6.55 -7.73 -16.43
C LYS A 2 6.33 -7.14 -15.02
N ILE A 3 7.34 -6.47 -14.46
CA ILE A 3 7.25 -5.87 -13.10
C ILE A 3 6.29 -4.67 -13.06
N ILE A 4 6.34 -3.80 -14.08
CA ILE A 4 5.47 -2.63 -14.18
C ILE A 4 4.00 -3.06 -14.31
N LEU A 5 3.72 -4.15 -15.03
CA LEU A 5 2.39 -4.73 -15.13
C LEU A 5 1.87 -5.25 -13.78
N VAL A 6 2.74 -5.89 -12.99
CA VAL A 6 2.40 -6.30 -11.61
C VAL A 6 2.11 -5.05 -10.78
N GLY A 7 2.96 -4.03 -10.83
CA GLY A 7 2.73 -2.77 -10.11
C GLY A 7 1.41 -2.10 -10.48
N LEU A 8 1.05 -2.09 -11.77
CA LEU A 8 -0.22 -1.55 -12.25
C LEU A 8 -1.42 -2.37 -11.74
N ALA A 9 -1.36 -3.71 -11.86
CA ALA A 9 -2.43 -4.58 -11.37
C ALA A 9 -2.64 -4.44 -9.86
N THR A 10 -1.57 -4.42 -9.07
CA THR A 10 -1.63 -4.22 -7.61
C THR A 10 -2.20 -2.85 -7.25
N THR A 11 -1.85 -1.80 -8.00
CA THR A 11 -2.40 -0.45 -7.80
C THR A 11 -3.92 -0.42 -8.04
N ILE A 12 -4.42 -1.12 -9.06
CA ILE A 12 -5.86 -1.23 -9.34
C ILE A 12 -6.57 -1.94 -8.20
N VAL A 13 -6.05 -3.08 -7.72
CA VAL A 13 -6.63 -3.81 -6.59
C VAL A 13 -6.66 -2.94 -5.33
N ARG A 14 -5.61 -2.16 -5.06
CA ARG A 14 -5.60 -1.21 -3.93
C ARG A 14 -6.66 -0.13 -4.06
N MET A 15 -6.83 0.45 -5.25
CA MET A 15 -7.86 1.48 -5.47
C MET A 15 -9.26 0.92 -5.19
N ILE A 16 -9.54 -0.31 -5.61
CA ILE A 16 -10.82 -0.98 -5.31
C ILE A 16 -10.98 -1.18 -3.80
N GLY A 17 -9.92 -1.62 -3.11
CA GLY A 17 -9.93 -1.76 -1.65
C GLY A 17 -10.18 -0.42 -0.93
N GLN A 18 -9.52 0.65 -1.37
CA GLN A 18 -9.69 2.00 -0.81
C GLN A 18 -11.09 2.57 -1.00
N LEU A 19 -11.81 2.22 -2.07
CA LEU A 19 -13.21 2.64 -2.25
C LEU A 19 -14.14 2.10 -1.15
N SER A 20 -13.73 1.04 -0.45
CA SER A 20 -14.49 0.45 0.66
C SER A 20 -14.22 1.15 2.00
N ILE A 21 -13.26 2.07 2.06
CA ILE A 21 -12.88 2.79 3.28
C ILE A 21 -13.70 4.09 3.36
N PRO A 22 -14.53 4.28 4.40
CA PRO A 22 -15.27 5.54 4.58
C PRO A 22 -14.29 6.70 4.81
N ALA A 23 -14.61 7.87 4.26
CA ALA A 23 -13.80 9.06 4.45
C ALA A 23 -13.77 9.44 5.94
N GLY A 24 -12.59 9.44 6.56
CA GLY A 24 -12.40 9.93 7.91
C GLY A 24 -12.46 11.45 7.99
N GLU A 25 -13.02 11.97 9.08
CA GLU A 25 -12.97 13.40 9.39
C GLU A 25 -11.56 13.75 9.90
N GLN A 26 -10.67 14.14 9.00
CA GLN A 26 -9.30 14.54 9.35
C GLN A 26 -9.26 16.05 9.64
N THR A 27 -9.24 16.43 10.92
CA THR A 27 -9.40 17.82 11.37
C THR A 27 -8.09 18.56 11.66
N VAL A 28 -6.94 17.87 11.65
CA VAL A 28 -5.67 18.42 12.15
C VAL A 28 -4.78 19.02 11.04
N LEU A 29 -4.86 18.52 9.80
CA LEU A 29 -4.04 18.99 8.69
C LEU A 29 -4.89 19.64 7.61
N LEU A 30 -4.45 20.80 7.12
CA LEU A 30 -5.04 21.45 5.96
C LEU A 30 -4.94 20.54 4.72
N PRO A 31 -5.96 20.53 3.84
CA PRO A 31 -5.94 19.75 2.62
C PRO A 31 -4.73 20.13 1.76
N SER A 32 -4.00 19.14 1.26
CA SER A 32 -2.86 19.38 0.36
C SER A 32 -3.30 20.07 -0.94
N VAL A 33 -2.36 20.70 -1.65
CA VAL A 33 -2.61 21.31 -2.97
C VAL A 33 -3.22 20.30 -3.95
N PHE A 34 -2.80 19.03 -3.86
CA PHE A 34 -3.34 17.95 -4.69
C PHE A 34 -4.78 17.55 -4.31
N ALA A 35 -5.13 17.66 -3.02
CA ALA A 35 -6.50 17.44 -2.55
C ALA A 35 -7.42 18.61 -2.98
N GLN A 36 -6.94 19.85 -2.85
CA GLN A 36 -7.67 21.05 -3.28
C GLN A 36 -7.91 21.08 -4.79
N ASN A 37 -6.93 20.65 -5.58
CA ASN A 37 -7.02 20.62 -7.04
C ASN A 37 -7.73 19.36 -7.59
N GLY A 38 -8.15 18.42 -6.74
CA GLY A 38 -8.79 17.16 -7.17
C GLY A 38 -7.87 16.19 -7.92
N THR A 39 -6.55 16.45 -7.96
CA THR A 39 -5.57 15.61 -8.69
C THR A 39 -5.03 14.46 -7.84
N MET A 40 -5.45 14.34 -6.59
CA MET A 40 -5.10 13.28 -5.63
C MET A 40 -5.06 11.87 -6.27
N PRO A 41 -6.12 11.40 -6.98
CA PRO A 41 -6.14 10.04 -7.53
C PRO A 41 -5.04 9.78 -8.58
N LEU A 42 -4.72 10.78 -9.40
CA LEU A 42 -3.71 10.65 -10.45
C LEU A 42 -2.31 10.50 -9.85
N PHE A 43 -1.95 11.37 -8.91
CA PHE A 43 -0.66 11.29 -8.23
C PHE A 43 -0.53 10.00 -7.40
N PHE A 44 -1.61 9.58 -6.73
CA PHE A 44 -1.63 8.34 -5.97
C PHE A 44 -1.46 7.10 -6.88
N THR A 45 -2.02 7.13 -8.08
CA THR A 45 -1.84 6.07 -9.08
C THR A 45 -0.39 5.96 -9.54
N VAL A 46 0.24 7.10 -9.88
CA VAL A 46 1.66 7.12 -10.28
C VAL A 46 2.53 6.60 -9.14
N TYR A 47 2.32 7.11 -7.93
CA TYR A 47 3.03 6.64 -6.74
C TYR A 47 2.84 5.14 -6.51
N GLY A 48 1.61 4.64 -6.58
CA GLY A 48 1.29 3.22 -6.40
C GLY A 48 2.04 2.33 -7.40
N ILE A 49 2.04 2.70 -8.68
CA ILE A 49 2.75 1.94 -9.72
C ILE A 49 4.24 1.84 -9.39
N PHE A 50 4.88 2.94 -8.98
CA PHE A 50 6.29 2.95 -8.61
C PHE A 50 6.56 2.12 -7.35
N ALA A 51 5.79 2.34 -6.28
CA ALA A 51 5.95 1.66 -5.02
C ALA A 51 5.81 0.13 -5.19
N TYR A 52 4.75 -0.33 -5.86
CA TYR A 52 4.52 -1.75 -6.07
C TYR A 52 5.50 -2.40 -7.04
N SER A 53 5.94 -1.69 -8.06
CA SER A 53 7.01 -2.16 -8.94
C SER A 53 8.32 -2.34 -8.18
N LEU A 54 8.64 -1.42 -7.26
CA LEU A 54 9.83 -1.49 -6.43
C LEU A 54 9.75 -2.65 -5.43
N THR A 55 8.62 -2.81 -4.74
CA THR A 55 8.35 -3.95 -3.85
C THR A 55 8.49 -5.29 -4.58
N SER A 56 7.92 -5.41 -5.78
CA SER A 56 8.08 -6.61 -6.62
C SER A 56 9.55 -6.84 -7.03
N SER A 57 10.32 -5.78 -7.27
CA SER A 57 11.75 -5.86 -7.58
C SER A 57 12.56 -6.34 -6.36
N LEU A 58 12.27 -5.82 -5.17
CA LEU A 58 12.89 -6.25 -3.92
C LEU A 58 12.64 -7.73 -3.62
N PHE A 59 11.41 -8.21 -3.86
CA PHE A 59 11.10 -9.63 -3.75
C PHE A 59 12.03 -10.48 -4.64
N LEU A 60 12.26 -10.07 -5.89
CA LEU A 60 13.12 -10.81 -6.81
C LEU A 60 14.58 -10.84 -6.37
N LEU A 61 15.06 -9.82 -5.65
CA LEU A 61 16.41 -9.80 -5.07
C LEU A 61 16.53 -10.75 -3.87
N ILE A 62 15.53 -10.76 -3.00
CA ILE A 62 15.60 -11.49 -1.72
C ILE A 62 15.16 -12.95 -1.85
N ARG A 63 14.37 -13.31 -2.88
CA ARG A 63 13.81 -14.67 -3.04
C ARG A 63 14.84 -15.80 -2.97
N GLY A 64 16.10 -15.54 -3.36
CA GLY A 64 17.18 -16.54 -3.30
C GLY A 64 17.54 -16.97 -1.87
N ASN A 65 17.24 -16.11 -0.88
CA ASN A 65 17.49 -16.36 0.54
C ASN A 65 16.24 -16.89 1.28
N LEU A 66 15.09 -16.98 0.60
CA LEU A 66 13.83 -17.42 1.20
C LEU A 66 13.61 -18.91 0.94
N SER A 67 13.30 -19.69 1.98
CA SER A 67 13.06 -21.13 1.85
C SER A 67 11.65 -21.45 1.31
N GLY A 68 11.58 -22.45 0.44
CA GLY A 68 10.32 -23.01 -0.10
C GLY A 68 10.07 -22.73 -1.58
N ASN A 69 8.89 -23.11 -2.08
CA ASN A 69 8.48 -22.89 -3.46
C ASN A 69 8.20 -21.40 -3.73
N ARG A 70 8.24 -20.99 -5.01
CA ARG A 70 8.05 -19.59 -5.44
C ARG A 70 6.82 -18.89 -4.86
N ILE A 71 5.70 -19.61 -4.74
CA ILE A 71 4.45 -19.08 -4.15
C ILE A 71 4.63 -18.86 -2.65
N LEU A 72 5.24 -19.81 -1.94
CA LEU A 72 5.48 -19.71 -0.50
C LEU A 72 6.49 -18.61 -0.15
N GLN A 73 7.52 -18.42 -0.98
CA GLN A 73 8.46 -17.29 -0.86
C GLN A 73 7.73 -15.95 -1.00
N GLY A 74 6.83 -15.84 -1.99
CA GLY A 74 6.02 -14.64 -2.20
C GLY A 74 5.09 -14.36 -1.02
N LEU A 75 4.42 -15.40 -0.49
CA LEU A 75 3.55 -15.27 0.67
C LEU A 75 4.32 -14.79 1.92
N LYS A 76 5.48 -15.39 2.21
CA LYS A 76 6.34 -14.97 3.33
C LYS A 76 6.76 -13.50 3.19
N TYR A 77 7.19 -13.12 1.99
CA TYR A 77 7.56 -11.74 1.70
C TYR A 77 6.38 -10.76 1.88
N GLY A 78 5.22 -11.09 1.33
CA GLY A 78 4.00 -10.28 1.47
C GLY A 78 3.58 -10.10 2.93
N ILE A 79 3.54 -11.20 3.71
CA ILE A 79 3.22 -11.14 5.15
C ILE A 79 4.21 -10.23 5.90
N SER A 80 5.51 -10.32 5.59
CA SER A 80 6.50 -9.42 6.21
C SER A 80 6.25 -7.95 5.85
N CYS A 81 5.93 -7.64 4.59
CA CYS A 81 5.56 -6.29 4.18
C CYS A 81 4.31 -5.77 4.91
N CYS A 82 3.27 -6.61 5.05
CA CYS A 82 2.06 -6.25 5.79
C CYS A 82 2.35 -5.97 7.27
N ILE A 83 3.19 -6.79 7.92
CA ILE A 83 3.58 -6.58 9.32
C ILE A 83 4.29 -5.24 9.48
N VAL A 84 5.26 -4.93 8.61
CA VAL A 84 5.97 -3.63 8.65
C VAL A 84 5.00 -2.47 8.46
N TRP A 85 4.05 -2.60 7.53
CA TRP A 85 3.04 -1.58 7.28
C TRP A 85 2.08 -1.37 8.45
N ILE A 86 1.64 -2.46 9.10
CA ILE A 86 0.81 -2.41 10.31
C ILE A 86 1.55 -1.71 11.44
N VAL A 87 2.81 -2.09 11.70
CA VAL A 87 3.63 -1.46 12.76
C VAL A 87 3.79 0.03 12.51
N TYR A 88 4.02 0.44 11.25
CA TYR A 88 4.08 1.84 10.86
C TYR A 88 2.76 2.59 11.13
N LEU A 89 1.61 1.99 10.81
CA LEU A 89 0.29 2.60 11.06
C LEU A 89 -0.09 2.68 12.55
N PHE A 90 0.49 1.81 13.39
CA PHE A 90 0.33 1.89 14.84
C PHE A 90 1.18 2.97 15.50
N GLU A 91 2.18 3.52 14.80
CA GLU A 91 2.86 4.73 15.27
C GLU A 91 1.81 5.85 15.42
N PRO A 92 1.71 6.51 16.59
CA PRO A 92 0.69 7.50 16.85
C PRO A 92 0.98 8.78 16.05
N LEU A 93 0.62 8.77 14.77
CA LEU A 93 0.68 9.93 13.92
C LEU A 93 -0.45 10.90 14.31
N PRO A 94 -0.15 12.20 14.52
CA PRO A 94 -1.10 13.18 15.07
C PRO A 94 -2.31 13.48 14.17
N HIS A 95 -2.35 12.91 12.97
CA HIS A 95 -3.33 13.18 11.93
C HIS A 95 -4.12 11.96 11.45
N VAL A 96 -3.82 10.75 11.95
CA VAL A 96 -4.49 9.52 11.51
C VAL A 96 -5.67 9.24 12.43
N ALA A 97 -6.89 9.18 11.87
CA ALA A 97 -8.07 8.83 12.64
C ALA A 97 -7.92 7.42 13.23
N GLY A 98 -8.44 7.20 14.45
CA GLY A 98 -8.26 5.91 15.13
C GLY A 98 -8.76 4.71 14.31
N ILE A 99 -9.79 4.91 13.48
CA ILE A 99 -10.38 3.88 12.62
C ILE A 99 -9.49 3.54 11.42
N ASP A 100 -8.79 4.54 10.88
CA ASP A 100 -7.90 4.41 9.73
C ASP A 100 -6.74 3.44 10.02
N ARG A 101 -6.31 3.35 11.28
CA ARG A 101 -5.28 2.39 11.73
C ARG A 101 -5.65 0.93 11.54
N ILE A 102 -6.95 0.62 11.38
CA ILE A 102 -7.47 -0.75 11.19
C ILE A 102 -7.94 -0.94 9.75
N THR A 103 -8.59 0.06 9.17
CA THR A 103 -9.17 -0.07 7.82
C THR A 103 -8.11 -0.04 6.72
N TYR A 104 -7.04 0.77 6.86
CA TYR A 104 -5.95 0.78 5.87
C TYR A 104 -5.15 -0.53 5.82
N PRO A 105 -4.66 -1.10 6.94
CA PRO A 105 -3.95 -2.37 6.86
C PRO A 105 -4.81 -3.52 6.34
N ALA A 106 -6.12 -3.50 6.62
CA ALA A 106 -7.05 -4.52 6.10
C ALA A 106 -7.19 -4.44 4.57
N ALA A 107 -7.38 -3.24 4.02
CA ALA A 107 -7.45 -3.04 2.57
C ALA A 107 -6.09 -3.34 1.89
N ASP A 108 -4.99 -2.98 2.54
CA ASP A 108 -3.65 -3.10 1.98
C ASP A 108 -3.09 -4.54 2.07
N SER A 109 -3.60 -5.37 2.98
CA SER A 109 -3.21 -6.79 3.08
C SER A 109 -3.75 -7.66 1.95
N LEU A 110 -4.71 -7.15 1.17
CA LEU A 110 -5.28 -7.83 0.01
C LEU A 110 -4.44 -7.64 -1.27
N THR A 111 -3.44 -6.76 -1.22
CA THR A 111 -2.56 -6.40 -2.36
C THR A 111 -1.15 -6.94 -2.22
#